data_AF-A0A9P0QBV7-F1
#
_entry.id   AF-A0A9P0QBV7-F1
#
_cell.length_a   1.000
_cell.length_b   1.000
_cell.length_c   1.000
_cell.angle_alpha   90.00
_cell.angle_beta   90.00
_cell.angle_gamma   90.00
#
_symmetry.space_group_name_H-M   'P 1'
#
loop_
_entity.id
_entity.type
_entity.pdbx_description
1 polymer ?
#
loop_
_entity_poly.entity_id
_entity_poly.type
_entity_poly.pdbx_seq_one_letter_code
_entity_poly.pdbx_strand_id
1 'polypeptide(L)'
;MQLSEDDYKRIIEVSGRILKKIHTFKSKLHDVYPEVKNKVVLAHDDDKRFILPNTTKTLPWGHCDIEFYQTDPSFNIKYAIGAINDIAEGTLKMVI
;
A
#
# COMPACT_ATOMS: atom_id res chain seq x y z
N MET A 1 8.47 -6.38 23.93
CA MET A 1 9.03 -5.36 23.01
C MET A 1 7.87 -4.53 22.49
N GLN A 2 7.81 -3.24 22.84
CA GLN A 2 6.66 -2.39 22.52
C GLN A 2 7.14 -1.13 21.80
N LEU A 3 6.37 -0.67 20.81
CA LEU A 3 6.52 0.65 20.20
C LEU A 3 5.71 1.66 21.01
N SER A 4 6.24 2.86 21.21
CA SER A 4 5.48 3.98 21.78
C SER A 4 5.00 4.93 20.69
N GLU A 5 4.08 5.84 21.02
CA GLU A 5 3.66 6.91 20.10
C GLU A 5 4.84 7.79 19.67
N ASP A 6 5.79 8.04 20.58
CA ASP A 6 7.00 8.84 20.28
C ASP A 6 7.90 8.18 19.24
N ASP A 7 7.93 6.83 19.19
CA ASP A 7 8.66 6.10 18.15
C ASP A 7 8.08 6.43 16.76
N TYR A 8 6.75 6.60 16.66
CA TYR A 8 6.08 6.98 15.41
C TYR A 8 6.36 8.43 15.01
N LYS A 9 6.23 9.38 15.95
CA LYS A 9 6.54 10.80 15.70
C LYS A 9 7.97 10.98 15.19
N ARG A 10 8.92 10.33 15.87
CA ARG A 10 10.35 10.37 15.51
C ARG A 10 10.61 9.86 14.10
N ILE A 11 10.00 8.74 13.69
CA ILE A 11 10.19 8.17 12.35
C ILE A 11 9.72 9.15 11.26
N ILE A 12 8.60 9.83 11.50
CA ILE A 12 8.02 10.78 10.55
C ILE A 12 8.93 12.02 10.43
N GLU A 13 9.44 12.54 11.54
CA GLU A 13 10.28 13.75 11.55
C GLU A 13 11.69 13.53 11.00
N VAL A 14 12.29 12.38 11.30
CA VAL A 14 13.69 12.07 10.95
C VAL A 14 13.80 11.28 9.63
N SER A 15 12.68 10.81 9.08
CA SER A 15 12.60 9.90 7.93
C SER A 15 13.50 8.66 8.08
N GLY A 16 13.45 8.02 9.25
CA GLY A 16 14.35 6.95 9.65
C GLY A 16 13.72 5.55 9.71
N ARG A 17 14.47 4.62 10.31
CA ARG A 17 14.02 3.26 10.64
C ARG A 17 14.36 2.92 12.09
N ILE A 18 13.46 2.22 12.77
CA ILE A 18 13.68 1.72 14.13
C ILE A 18 13.91 0.21 14.05
N LEU A 19 15.09 -0.21 14.51
CA LEU A 19 15.43 -1.63 14.69
C LEU A 19 15.30 -2.00 16.16
N LYS A 20 14.76 -3.18 16.44
CA LYS A 20 14.75 -3.75 17.79
C LYS A 20 15.06 -5.25 17.75
N LYS A 21 15.54 -5.77 18.88
CA LYS A 21 15.82 -7.20 19.08
C LYS A 21 14.49 -7.95 19.26
N ILE A 22 14.15 -8.81 18.31
CA ILE A 22 12.97 -9.68 18.37
C ILE A 22 13.44 -11.12 18.62
N HIS A 23 12.79 -11.77 19.58
CA HIS A 23 12.90 -13.22 19.76
C HIS A 23 12.02 -13.91 18.72
N THR A 24 12.60 -14.77 17.90
CA THR A 24 11.90 -15.51 16.84
C THR A 24 12.23 -16.98 16.96
N PHE A 25 11.27 -17.85 16.67
CA PHE A 25 11.57 -19.26 16.45
C PHE A 25 12.07 -19.46 15.03
N LYS A 26 13.04 -20.35 14.88
CA LYS A 26 13.59 -20.81 13.61
C LYS A 26 13.56 -22.33 13.61
N SER A 27 13.25 -22.90 12.45
CA SER A 27 13.31 -24.34 12.23
C SER A 27 14.40 -24.70 11.22
N LYS A 28 15.12 -25.80 11.46
CA LYS A 28 16.06 -26.40 10.50
C LYS A 28 16.05 -27.92 10.70
N LEU A 29 15.85 -28.69 9.62
CA LEU A 29 15.80 -30.16 9.66
C LEU A 29 14.85 -30.71 10.76
N HIS A 30 13.66 -30.12 10.90
CA HIS A 30 12.67 -30.45 11.93
C HIS A 30 13.03 -30.06 13.37
N ASP A 31 14.21 -29.49 13.64
CA ASP A 31 14.56 -28.91 14.94
C ASP A 31 14.10 -27.45 15.02
N VAL A 32 13.41 -27.09 16.10
CA VAL A 32 12.95 -25.73 16.39
C VAL A 32 13.75 -25.14 17.55
N TYR A 33 14.31 -23.95 17.35
CA TYR A 33 15.09 -23.25 18.38
C TYR A 33 14.79 -21.74 18.39
N PRO A 34 14.91 -21.08 19.56
CA PRO A 34 14.78 -19.64 19.66
C PRO A 34 16.05 -18.94 19.16
N GLU A 35 15.88 -17.82 18.48
CA GLU A 35 16.96 -16.93 18.03
C GLU A 35 16.57 -15.48 18.32
N VAL A 36 17.56 -14.64 18.66
CA VAL A 36 17.37 -13.18 18.76
C VAL A 36 17.88 -12.55 17.48
N LYS A 37 17.01 -11.84 16.75
CA LYS A 37 17.39 -11.09 15.55
C LYS A 37 17.10 -9.60 15.73
N ASN A 38 17.98 -8.76 15.19
CA ASN A 38 17.66 -7.36 14.98
C ASN A 38 16.75 -7.26 13.74
N LYS A 39 15.52 -6.80 13.94
CA LYS A 39 14.54 -6.60 12.86
C LYS A 39 14.12 -5.15 12.80
N VAL A 40 13.85 -4.66 11.60
CA VAL A 40 13.17 -3.38 11.38
C VAL A 40 11.73 -3.53 11.87
N VAL A 41 11.32 -2.67 12.78
CA VAL A 41 9.99 -2.71 13.41
C VAL A 41 9.11 -1.58 12.90
N LEU A 42 9.74 -0.46 12.56
CA LEU A 42 9.07 0.71 12.02
C LEU A 42 10.02 1.40 11.04
N ALA A 43 9.48 1.88 9.93
CA ALA A 43 10.26 2.46 8.84
C ALA A 43 9.41 3.54 8.17
N HIS A 44 10.01 4.71 7.95
CA HIS A 44 9.33 5.82 7.27
C HIS A 44 8.89 5.43 5.85
N ASP A 45 9.72 4.64 5.17
CA ASP A 45 9.48 4.18 3.80
C ASP A 45 8.45 3.06 3.68
N ASP A 46 8.01 2.44 4.79
CA ASP A 46 6.92 1.46 4.79
C ASP A 46 5.54 2.16 4.80
N ASP A 47 5.42 3.27 4.07
CA ASP A 47 4.15 3.97 3.91
C ASP A 47 3.28 3.25 2.88
N LYS A 48 2.38 2.41 3.38
CA LYS A 48 1.43 1.61 2.59
C LYS A 48 0.20 2.40 2.15
N ARG A 49 0.33 3.72 1.98
CA ARG A 49 -0.73 4.59 1.48
C ARG A 49 -0.38 5.16 0.10
N PHE A 50 -1.35 5.13 -0.79
CA PHE A 50 -1.39 5.91 -2.02
C PHE A 50 -2.17 7.20 -1.74
N ILE A 51 -1.53 8.35 -1.86
CA ILE A 51 -2.17 9.65 -1.63
C ILE A 51 -2.92 10.05 -2.90
N LEU A 52 -4.23 10.29 -2.77
CA LEU A 52 -5.02 10.74 -3.93
C LEU A 52 -4.55 12.14 -4.35
N PRO A 53 -4.34 12.39 -5.66
CA PRO A 53 -3.97 13.70 -6.16
C PRO A 53 -4.95 14.77 -5.69
N ASN A 54 -4.44 15.92 -5.23
CA ASN A 54 -5.22 17.09 -4.79
C ASN A 54 -6.20 16.85 -3.63
N THR A 55 -6.04 15.79 -2.83
CA THR A 55 -6.87 15.55 -1.64
C THR A 55 -6.05 15.08 -0.44
N THR A 56 -6.66 15.05 0.74
CA THR A 56 -6.10 14.43 1.96
C THR A 56 -6.49 12.96 2.12
N LYS A 57 -7.24 12.41 1.16
CA LYS A 57 -7.67 11.02 1.19
C LYS A 57 -6.53 10.11 0.73
N THR A 58 -6.56 8.87 1.20
CA THR A 58 -5.57 7.85 0.84
C THR A 58 -6.25 6.53 0.51
N LEU A 59 -5.67 5.77 -0.42
CA LEU A 59 -6.00 4.36 -0.65
C LEU A 59 -4.87 3.48 -0.09
N PRO A 60 -5.16 2.25 0.36
CA PRO A 60 -4.11 1.27 0.62
C PRO A 60 -3.45 0.85 -0.69
N TRP A 61 -2.16 0.49 -0.67
CA TRP A 61 -1.49 -0.08 -1.84
C TRP A 61 -2.23 -1.33 -2.36
N GLY A 62 -2.32 -1.48 -3.68
CA GLY A 62 -3.05 -2.57 -4.34
C GLY A 62 -4.56 -2.36 -4.48
N HIS A 63 -5.10 -1.19 -4.09
CA HIS A 63 -6.49 -0.83 -4.34
C HIS A 63 -6.75 -0.68 -5.85
N CYS A 64 -7.87 -1.23 -6.35
CA CYS A 64 -8.19 -1.25 -7.79
C CYS A 64 -8.25 0.15 -8.41
N ASP A 65 -8.76 1.14 -7.65
CA ASP A 65 -8.90 2.51 -8.15
C ASP A 65 -7.56 3.25 -8.32
N ILE A 66 -6.43 2.71 -7.87
CA ILE A 66 -5.13 3.39 -7.99
C ILE A 66 -4.80 3.67 -9.46
N GLU A 67 -5.10 2.74 -10.36
CA GLU A 67 -4.84 2.90 -11.79
C GLU A 67 -5.55 4.13 -12.36
N PHE A 68 -6.80 4.36 -11.95
CA PHE A 68 -7.59 5.53 -12.35
C PHE A 68 -6.93 6.86 -11.93
N TYR A 69 -6.30 6.90 -10.75
CA TYR A 69 -5.63 8.11 -10.25
C TYR A 69 -4.20 8.29 -10.79
N GLN A 70 -3.61 7.25 -11.40
CA GLN A 70 -2.29 7.30 -12.02
C GLN A 70 -2.34 7.60 -13.52
N THR A 71 -3.47 7.31 -14.18
CA THR A 71 -3.65 7.58 -15.60
C THR A 71 -3.85 9.07 -15.87
N ASP A 72 -3.39 9.52 -17.05
CA ASP A 72 -3.65 10.89 -17.50
C ASP A 72 -5.18 11.12 -17.58
N PRO A 73 -5.70 12.25 -17.05
CA PRO A 73 -7.13 12.55 -17.08
C PRO A 73 -7.74 12.46 -18.49
N SER A 74 -7.00 12.80 -19.54
CA SER A 74 -7.45 12.74 -20.93
C SER A 74 -7.70 11.31 -21.39
N PHE A 75 -6.92 10.35 -20.88
CA PHE A 75 -7.10 8.92 -21.16
C PHE A 75 -8.37 8.38 -20.50
N ASN A 76 -8.62 8.74 -19.23
CA ASN A 76 -9.82 8.34 -18.50
C ASN A 76 -11.10 8.91 -19.14
N ILE A 77 -11.05 10.17 -19.61
CA ILE A 77 -12.17 10.80 -20.33
C ILE A 77 -12.45 10.06 -21.64
N LYS A 78 -11.41 9.68 -22.41
CA LYS A 78 -11.58 8.92 -23.66
C LYS A 78 -12.23 7.56 -23.40
N TYR A 79 -11.79 6.85 -22.35
CA TYR A 79 -12.39 5.56 -21.95
C TYR A 79 -13.84 5.73 -21.51
N ALA A 80 -14.15 6.77 -20.72
CA ALA A 80 -15.52 7.08 -20.31
C ALA A 80 -16.43 7.42 -21.49
N ILE A 81 -15.96 8.23 -22.44
CA ILE A 81 -16.70 8.57 -23.67
C ILE A 81 -16.93 7.32 -24.51
N GLY A 82 -15.91 6.46 -24.66
CA GLY A 82 -16.04 5.17 -25.35
C GLY A 82 -17.12 4.29 -24.72
N ALA A 83 -17.06 4.10 -23.40
CA ALA A 83 -18.06 3.32 -22.69
C ALA A 83 -19.48 3.92 -22.82
N ILE A 84 -19.62 5.25 -22.76
CA ILE A 84 -20.92 5.93 -22.96
C ILE A 84 -21.44 5.70 -24.39
N ASN A 85 -20.57 5.78 -25.40
CA ASN A 85 -20.94 5.51 -26.79
C ASN A 85 -21.33 4.04 -26.97
N ASP A 86 -20.59 3.09 -26.37
CA ASP A 86 -20.91 1.66 -26.42
C ASP A 86 -22.25 1.33 -25.73
N ILE A 87 -22.61 2.07 -24.68
CA ILE A 87 -23.95 1.99 -24.04
C ILE A 87 -25.00 2.56 -24.99
N ALA A 88 -24.74 3.73 -25.60
CA ALA A 88 -25.67 4.40 -26.51
C ALA A 88 -25.91 3.59 -27.80
N GLU A 89 -24.88 2.88 -28.28
CA GLU A 89 -24.93 1.99 -29.45
C GLU A 89 -25.47 0.59 -29.10
N GLY A 90 -25.70 0.28 -27.82
CA GLY A 90 -26.28 -0.98 -27.36
C GLY A 90 -25.35 -2.20 -27.47
N THR A 91 -24.03 -1.97 -27.62
CA THR A 91 -23.03 -3.01 -27.89
C THR A 91 -22.46 -3.61 -26.59
N LEU A 92 -22.63 -2.94 -25.45
CA LEU A 92 -22.21 -3.42 -24.14
C LEU A 92 -23.09 -4.60 -23.68
N LYS A 93 -22.66 -5.81 -24.00
CA LYS A 93 -23.21 -7.03 -23.40
C LYS A 93 -22.60 -7.21 -22.01
N MET A 94 -23.44 -7.10 -20.98
CA MET A 94 -23.14 -7.64 -19.65
C MET A 94 -22.85 -9.13 -19.80
N VAL A 95 -21.58 -9.52 -19.74
CA VAL A 95 -21.20 -10.93 -19.56
C VAL A 95 -21.34 -11.21 -18.06
N ILE A 96 -22.40 -11.96 -17.72
CA ILE A 96 -22.61 -12.56 -16.40
C ILE A 96 -21.70 -13.77 -16.27
#